data_AF-A0A1H1SD86-F1
#
_entry.id   AF-A0A1H1SD86-F1
#
_cell.length_a   1.000
_cell.length_b   1.000
_cell.length_c   1.000
_cell.angle_alpha   90.00
_cell.angle_beta   90.00
_cell.angle_gamma   90.00
#
_symmetry.space_group_name_H-M   'P 1'
#
loop_
_entity.id
_entity.type
_entity.pdbx_description
1 polymer ?
#
loop_
_entity_poly.entity_id
_entity_poly.type
_entity_poly.pdbx_seq_one_letter_code
_entity_poly.pdbx_strand_id
1 'polypeptide(L)'
;MAGTFYGGDVAQLRRLAKDLAGGANRLNALGQQLNSTISSGLWKGHDGDRFRSEWTSSHIKLLRSATAGLETASKALLANADEQERASNGGGGGGGGAGQSGGGGGTAQDLTDTLNSMTPDERRDYLQSEDFRQWALANPEAAKAAMDAAADSGLIDKNSPEYADFLSDYWNNQAMLDMGIDPATWDTANGTEANWDTIRSVYDFYGQAYLANPDLQWAGMANMIGPSFAGGFRDMAMMRDLAQQIANNPASNIPLPILDQIEQLAGMTDDEIRFYETSMLDMNKEIFLDQARQHQAYLNGGLDEINRLHDSGAIDAGTAEAWANIDSGDPDRVQEGNTALLYREQNEIIADDYDNMRSHPGGEAVTYMVTLAGEPSIPGARSYAEVFPYTFSVESPGPQNVPFTNWDNPTQFRTDFTTGFPDGNIANADQRWELIRQDTLPAYQDLLASDPDRAAQIIGSDFDTRVDQYRPTNNIPQIMDRFLDGFDAEVHQ
;
A
#
# COMPACT_ATOMS: atom_id res chain seq x y z
N MET A 1 -11.18 -19.49 36.93
CA MET A 1 -12.25 -18.99 36.04
C MET A 1 -12.00 -19.65 34.70
N ALA A 2 -12.93 -20.47 34.22
CA ALA A 2 -12.75 -21.26 33.00
C ALA A 2 -12.67 -20.33 31.79
N GLY A 3 -11.59 -20.43 31.01
CA GLY A 3 -11.46 -19.73 29.74
C GLY A 3 -12.50 -20.24 28.75
N THR A 4 -13.30 -19.32 28.23
CA THR A 4 -14.28 -19.62 27.19
C THR A 4 -13.52 -19.84 25.87
N PHE A 5 -13.38 -21.09 25.47
CA PHE A 5 -12.83 -21.48 24.17
C PHE A 5 -13.86 -21.08 23.09
N TYR A 6 -13.57 -20.05 22.31
CA TYR A 6 -14.39 -19.68 21.15
C TYR A 6 -13.98 -20.56 19.97
N GLY A 7 -14.63 -21.71 19.84
CA GLY A 7 -14.65 -22.41 18.56
C GLY A 7 -15.48 -21.58 17.56
N GLY A 8 -14.96 -21.37 16.34
CA GLY A 8 -15.75 -20.90 15.20
C GLY A 8 -17.15 -21.56 15.09
N ASP A 9 -18.11 -20.83 14.54
CA ASP A 9 -19.48 -21.32 14.44
C ASP A 9 -19.59 -22.37 13.31
N VAL A 10 -19.72 -23.64 13.69
CA VAL A 10 -19.89 -24.79 12.77
C VAL A 10 -21.02 -24.56 11.77
N ALA A 11 -22.10 -23.88 12.17
CA ALA A 11 -23.22 -23.57 11.27
C ALA A 11 -22.84 -22.49 10.24
N GLN A 12 -21.99 -21.53 10.60
CA GLN A 12 -21.47 -20.52 9.67
C GLN A 12 -20.46 -21.12 8.69
N LEU A 13 -19.55 -21.99 9.16
CA LEU A 13 -18.62 -22.71 8.28
C LEU A 13 -19.35 -23.58 7.26
N ARG A 14 -20.39 -24.32 7.68
CA ARG A 14 -21.24 -25.13 6.79
C ARG A 14 -22.05 -24.27 5.81
N ARG A 15 -22.47 -23.06 6.22
CA ARG A 15 -23.17 -22.10 5.34
C ARG A 15 -22.22 -21.55 4.27
N LEU A 16 -21.04 -21.08 4.66
CA LEU A 16 -20.04 -20.56 3.73
C LEU A 16 -19.59 -21.64 2.74
N ALA A 17 -19.34 -22.87 3.21
CA ALA A 17 -19.00 -23.99 2.33
C ALA A 17 -20.08 -24.26 1.27
N LYS A 18 -21.36 -24.15 1.66
CA LYS A 18 -22.50 -24.30 0.74
C LYS A 18 -22.58 -23.16 -0.27
N ASP A 19 -22.27 -21.93 0.13
CA ASP A 19 -22.26 -20.77 -0.76
C ASP A 19 -21.12 -20.86 -1.79
N LEU A 20 -19.93 -21.28 -1.37
CA LEU A 20 -18.79 -21.54 -2.28
C LEU A 20 -19.07 -22.68 -3.26
N ALA A 21 -19.67 -23.79 -2.80
CA ALA A 21 -20.11 -24.88 -3.67
C ALA A 21 -21.22 -24.42 -4.65
N GLY A 22 -22.11 -23.54 -4.21
CA GLY A 22 -23.11 -22.90 -5.07
C GLY A 22 -22.47 -22.02 -6.14
N GLY A 23 -21.44 -21.24 -5.79
CA GLY A 23 -20.65 -20.42 -6.70
C GLY A 23 -19.92 -21.25 -7.75
N ALA A 24 -19.24 -22.33 -7.34
CA ALA A 24 -18.55 -23.25 -8.23
C ALA A 24 -19.52 -23.87 -9.27
N ASN A 25 -20.69 -24.32 -8.84
CA ASN A 25 -21.71 -24.86 -9.73
C ASN A 25 -22.23 -23.82 -10.75
N ARG A 26 -22.42 -22.57 -10.33
CA ARG A 26 -22.84 -21.47 -11.21
C ARG A 26 -21.75 -21.15 -12.25
N LEU A 27 -20.49 -21.05 -11.83
CA LEU A 27 -19.37 -20.81 -12.74
C LEU A 27 -19.19 -21.93 -13.76
N ASN A 28 -19.34 -23.18 -13.34
CA ASN A 28 -19.30 -24.33 -14.25
C ASN A 28 -20.46 -24.29 -15.26
N ALA A 29 -21.68 -23.98 -14.82
CA ALA A 29 -22.85 -23.84 -15.69
C ALA A 29 -22.68 -22.68 -16.71
N LEU A 30 -22.20 -21.53 -16.25
CA LEU A 30 -21.88 -20.38 -17.11
C LEU A 30 -20.79 -20.72 -18.12
N GLY A 31 -19.72 -21.38 -17.68
CA GLY A 31 -18.64 -21.84 -18.56
C GLY A 31 -19.13 -22.78 -19.66
N GLN A 32 -20.04 -23.71 -19.33
CA GLN A 32 -20.66 -24.60 -20.32
C GLN A 32 -21.58 -23.86 -21.29
N GLN A 33 -22.38 -22.90 -20.79
CA GLN A 33 -23.25 -22.07 -21.61
C GLN A 33 -22.43 -21.22 -22.59
N LEU A 34 -21.42 -20.49 -22.09
CA LEU A 34 -20.52 -19.68 -22.90
C LEU A 34 -19.80 -20.53 -23.94
N ASN A 35 -19.28 -21.70 -23.55
CA ASN A 35 -18.62 -22.60 -24.48
C ASN A 35 -19.55 -23.06 -25.62
N SER A 36 -20.82 -23.36 -25.30
CA SER A 36 -21.83 -23.69 -26.31
C SER A 36 -22.14 -22.52 -27.25
N THR A 37 -22.34 -21.32 -26.69
CA THR A 37 -22.61 -20.09 -27.47
C THR A 37 -21.44 -19.73 -28.38
N ILE A 38 -20.20 -19.79 -27.88
CA ILE A 38 -18.99 -19.44 -28.62
C ILE A 38 -18.71 -20.48 -29.73
N SER A 39 -18.95 -21.75 -29.45
CA SER A 39 -18.76 -22.83 -30.43
C SER A 39 -19.83 -22.85 -31.53
N SER A 40 -21.05 -22.36 -31.24
CA SER A 40 -22.18 -22.35 -32.19
C SER A 40 -22.38 -21.02 -32.93
N GLY A 41 -21.66 -19.95 -32.54
CA GLY A 41 -21.82 -18.62 -33.12
C GLY A 41 -21.46 -18.54 -34.60
N LEU A 42 -22.26 -17.81 -35.38
CA LEU A 42 -22.11 -17.60 -36.84
C LEU A 42 -20.98 -16.61 -37.21
N TRP A 43 -20.26 -16.06 -36.24
CA TRP A 43 -19.20 -15.09 -36.46
C TRP A 43 -17.98 -15.73 -37.16
N LYS A 44 -17.80 -15.39 -38.44
CA LYS A 44 -16.72 -15.90 -39.30
C LYS A 44 -15.69 -14.81 -39.59
N GLY A 45 -14.42 -15.19 -39.69
CA GLY A 45 -13.30 -14.28 -39.96
C GLY A 45 -12.16 -14.46 -38.97
N HIS A 46 -11.02 -13.83 -39.26
CA HIS A 46 -9.77 -14.01 -38.51
C HIS A 46 -9.92 -13.73 -36.99
N ASP A 47 -10.63 -12.67 -36.62
CA ASP A 47 -10.85 -12.33 -35.20
C ASP A 47 -11.75 -13.35 -34.47
N GLY A 48 -12.77 -13.88 -35.16
CA GLY A 48 -13.62 -14.93 -34.60
C GLY A 48 -12.88 -16.25 -34.40
N ASP A 49 -11.93 -16.57 -35.27
CA ASP A 49 -11.07 -17.76 -35.12
C ASP A 49 -10.04 -17.55 -34.01
N ARG A 50 -9.45 -16.34 -33.91
CA ARG A 50 -8.55 -15.95 -32.81
C ARG A 50 -9.24 -16.05 -31.45
N PHE A 51 -10.43 -15.44 -31.30
CA PHE A 51 -11.18 -15.49 -30.04
C PHE A 51 -11.59 -16.92 -29.65
N ARG A 52 -12.00 -17.78 -30.59
CA ARG A 52 -12.28 -19.20 -30.28
C ARG A 52 -11.01 -19.95 -29.83
N SER A 53 -9.87 -19.62 -30.42
CA SER A 53 -8.58 -20.17 -30.00
C SER A 53 -8.20 -19.71 -28.60
N GLU A 54 -8.33 -18.42 -28.29
CA GLU A 54 -8.07 -17.84 -26.96
C GLU A 54 -9.04 -18.36 -25.89
N TRP A 55 -10.31 -18.53 -26.25
CA TRP A 55 -11.34 -19.12 -25.39
C TRP A 55 -10.98 -20.54 -24.96
N THR A 56 -10.62 -21.39 -25.94
CA THR A 56 -10.30 -22.80 -25.70
C THR A 56 -8.92 -23.00 -25.05
N SER A 57 -7.97 -22.12 -25.31
CA SER A 57 -6.59 -22.24 -24.80
C SER A 57 -6.36 -21.62 -23.44
N SER A 58 -7.07 -20.52 -23.10
CA SER A 58 -6.84 -19.73 -21.88
C SER A 58 -8.10 -19.58 -21.02
N HIS A 59 -9.15 -18.93 -21.53
CA HIS A 59 -10.32 -18.53 -20.73
C HIS A 59 -11.04 -19.71 -20.07
N ILE A 60 -11.22 -20.83 -20.80
CA ILE A 60 -11.87 -22.02 -20.25
C ILE A 60 -11.02 -22.70 -19.16
N LYS A 61 -9.68 -22.55 -19.20
CA LYS A 61 -8.79 -23.07 -18.16
C LYS A 61 -8.87 -22.21 -16.90
N LEU A 62 -8.92 -20.88 -17.04
CA LEU A 62 -9.10 -19.95 -15.92
C LEU A 62 -10.43 -20.21 -15.20
N LEU A 63 -11.53 -20.36 -15.94
CA LEU A 63 -12.85 -20.70 -15.36
C LEU A 63 -12.83 -22.04 -14.61
N ARG A 64 -12.15 -23.06 -15.16
CA ARG A 64 -11.98 -24.36 -14.49
C ARG A 64 -11.12 -24.25 -13.23
N SER A 65 -10.06 -23.45 -13.27
CA SER A 65 -9.18 -23.20 -12.12
C SER A 65 -9.94 -22.51 -10.98
N ALA A 66 -10.70 -21.46 -11.29
CA ALA A 66 -11.54 -20.76 -10.32
C ALA A 66 -12.61 -21.69 -9.71
N THR A 67 -13.26 -22.51 -10.54
CA THR A 67 -14.22 -23.53 -10.08
C THR A 67 -13.56 -24.53 -9.12
N ALA A 68 -12.37 -25.03 -9.47
CA ALA A 68 -11.61 -25.97 -8.63
C ALA A 68 -11.14 -25.34 -7.30
N GLY A 69 -10.75 -24.06 -7.31
CA GLY A 69 -10.40 -23.31 -6.11
C GLY A 69 -11.58 -23.19 -5.14
N LEU A 70 -12.76 -22.83 -5.64
CA LEU A 70 -13.99 -22.74 -4.84
C LEU A 70 -14.43 -24.10 -4.28
N GLU A 71 -14.30 -25.18 -5.07
CA GLU A 71 -14.58 -26.55 -4.58
C GLU A 71 -13.59 -26.99 -3.49
N THR A 72 -12.32 -26.62 -3.62
CA THR A 72 -11.27 -26.93 -2.64
C THR A 72 -11.51 -26.19 -1.33
N ALA A 73 -11.80 -24.88 -1.41
CA ALA A 73 -12.15 -24.07 -0.25
C ALA A 73 -13.43 -24.56 0.46
N SER A 74 -14.45 -24.95 -0.32
CA SER A 74 -15.68 -25.56 0.22
C SER A 74 -15.39 -26.85 1.00
N LYS A 75 -14.54 -27.74 0.47
CA LYS A 75 -14.14 -28.99 1.13
C LYS A 75 -13.34 -28.72 2.42
N ALA A 76 -12.43 -27.75 2.40
CA ALA A 76 -11.64 -27.36 3.57
C ALA A 76 -12.55 -26.84 4.70
N LEU A 77 -13.53 -25.98 4.38
CA LEU A 77 -14.48 -25.47 5.37
C LEU A 77 -15.37 -26.58 5.97
N LEU A 78 -15.77 -27.58 5.19
CA LEU A 78 -16.52 -28.73 5.70
C LEU A 78 -15.65 -29.61 6.60
N ALA A 79 -14.38 -29.83 6.24
CA ALA A 79 -13.44 -30.57 7.08
C ALA A 79 -13.23 -29.86 8.43
N ASN A 80 -13.00 -28.55 8.42
CA ASN A 80 -12.84 -27.74 9.63
C ASN A 80 -14.10 -27.78 10.50
N ALA A 81 -15.29 -27.70 9.89
CA ALA A 81 -16.57 -27.80 10.60
C ALA A 81 -16.76 -29.17 11.28
N ASP A 82 -16.36 -30.26 10.61
CA ASP A 82 -16.48 -31.62 11.15
C ASP A 82 -15.42 -31.90 12.23
N GLU A 83 -14.21 -31.37 12.10
CA GLU A 83 -13.16 -31.43 13.14
C GLU A 83 -13.62 -30.70 14.40
N GLN A 84 -14.22 -29.53 14.24
CA GLN A 84 -14.74 -28.73 15.34
C GLN A 84 -15.95 -29.37 16.03
N GLU A 85 -16.85 -30.01 15.26
CA GLU A 85 -17.97 -30.78 15.81
C GLU A 85 -17.48 -32.04 16.57
N ARG A 86 -16.40 -32.70 16.10
CA ARG A 86 -15.75 -33.81 16.81
C ARG A 86 -15.04 -33.35 18.08
N ALA A 87 -14.33 -32.23 18.03
CA ALA A 87 -13.68 -31.63 19.20
C ALA A 87 -14.72 -31.24 20.27
N SER A 88 -15.87 -30.71 19.84
CA SER A 88 -16.97 -30.31 20.74
C SER A 88 -17.73 -31.51 21.32
N ASN A 89 -17.93 -32.58 20.55
CA ASN A 89 -18.60 -33.81 21.00
C ASN A 89 -17.67 -34.78 21.77
N GLY A 90 -16.34 -34.60 21.68
CA GLY A 90 -15.35 -35.37 22.44
C GLY A 90 -15.24 -35.00 23.92
N GLY A 91 -15.92 -33.94 24.36
CA GLY A 91 -15.94 -33.47 25.74
C GLY A 91 -16.94 -34.22 26.64
N GLY A 92 -16.72 -35.50 26.90
CA GLY A 92 -17.53 -36.21 27.90
C GLY A 92 -17.19 -37.69 28.11
N GLY A 93 -16.38 -37.99 29.14
CA GLY A 93 -16.27 -39.35 29.71
C GLY A 93 -14.85 -39.73 30.13
N GLY A 94 -14.57 -39.66 31.44
CA GLY A 94 -13.24 -39.89 32.01
C GLY A 94 -12.81 -41.36 32.14
N GLY A 95 -11.51 -41.55 32.36
CA GLY A 95 -10.92 -42.84 32.68
C GLY A 95 -9.38 -42.89 32.74
N GLY A 96 -8.79 -42.19 33.71
CA GLY A 96 -7.56 -42.55 34.46
C GLY A 96 -6.26 -42.95 33.74
N GLY A 97 -5.20 -42.17 33.97
CA GLY A 97 -3.82 -42.71 33.97
C GLY A 97 -2.69 -41.73 33.64
N ALA A 98 -2.23 -40.99 34.67
CA ALA A 98 -0.87 -40.48 34.89
C ALA A 98 -0.17 -39.58 33.83
N GLY A 99 0.16 -38.34 34.25
CA GLY A 99 1.20 -37.53 33.58
C GLY A 99 0.98 -36.01 33.49
N GLN A 100 0.72 -35.36 34.63
CA GLN A 100 1.14 -34.00 35.00
C GLN A 100 1.55 -32.96 33.92
N SER A 101 0.70 -31.93 33.75
CA SER A 101 0.94 -30.47 33.78
C SER A 101 -0.22 -29.82 33.02
N GLY A 102 -1.10 -28.99 33.58
CA GLY A 102 -0.88 -27.92 34.53
C GLY A 102 -0.99 -26.60 33.76
N GLY A 103 -2.21 -26.15 33.47
CA GLY A 103 -2.45 -24.81 32.90
C GLY A 103 -1.86 -23.74 33.82
N GLY A 104 -0.74 -23.18 33.41
CA GLY A 104 -0.06 -22.04 34.01
C GLY A 104 -0.04 -20.90 32.99
N GLY A 105 -0.28 -19.67 33.44
CA GLY A 105 -0.18 -18.49 32.57
C GLY A 105 1.21 -18.43 31.94
N GLY A 106 1.26 -18.19 30.63
CA GLY A 106 2.50 -18.23 29.85
C GLY A 106 3.50 -17.21 30.38
N THR A 107 4.49 -17.67 31.13
CA THR A 107 5.61 -16.82 31.55
C THR A 107 6.75 -16.92 30.54
N ALA A 108 7.63 -15.92 30.53
CA ALA A 108 8.86 -15.99 29.73
C ALA A 108 9.72 -17.20 30.11
N GLN A 109 9.66 -17.62 31.39
CA GLN A 109 10.36 -18.80 31.88
C GLN A 109 9.81 -20.09 31.25
N ASP A 110 8.49 -20.21 31.10
CA ASP A 110 7.89 -21.42 30.52
C ASP A 110 8.33 -21.63 29.07
N LEU A 111 8.38 -20.55 28.27
CA LEU A 111 8.91 -20.61 26.91
C LEU A 111 10.41 -20.92 26.92
N THR A 112 11.18 -20.27 27.80
CA THR A 112 12.63 -20.54 27.94
C THR A 112 12.91 -22.01 28.25
N ASP A 113 12.18 -22.61 29.19
CA ASP A 113 12.32 -24.02 29.57
C ASP A 113 11.93 -24.94 28.41
N THR A 114 10.86 -24.57 27.68
CA THR A 114 10.42 -25.29 26.47
C THR A 114 11.52 -25.29 25.40
N LEU A 115 12.07 -24.13 25.03
CA LEU A 115 13.12 -24.01 24.02
C LEU A 115 14.42 -24.73 24.41
N ASN A 116 14.77 -24.74 25.70
CA ASN A 116 15.94 -25.46 26.22
C ASN A 116 15.78 -26.98 26.18
N SER A 117 14.54 -27.48 26.28
CA SER A 117 14.24 -28.91 26.22
C SER A 117 14.29 -29.48 24.80
N MET A 118 14.19 -28.62 23.77
CA MET A 118 14.18 -28.99 22.36
C MET A 118 15.58 -29.12 21.76
N THR A 119 15.75 -30.05 20.82
CA THR A 119 16.88 -30.04 19.90
C THR A 119 16.83 -28.81 18.97
N PRO A 120 17.93 -28.42 18.31
CA PRO A 120 17.93 -27.28 17.40
C PRO A 120 16.87 -27.35 16.28
N ASP A 121 16.65 -28.54 15.69
CA ASP A 121 15.64 -28.72 14.64
C ASP A 121 14.21 -28.61 15.21
N GLU A 122 13.93 -29.25 16.35
CA GLU A 122 12.62 -29.14 17.01
C GLU A 122 12.31 -27.69 17.43
N ARG A 123 13.33 -26.94 17.86
CA ARG A 123 13.18 -25.53 18.22
C ARG A 123 12.81 -24.69 17.01
N ARG A 124 13.50 -24.87 15.89
CA ARG A 124 13.20 -24.19 14.63
C ARG A 124 11.76 -24.48 14.19
N ASP A 125 11.38 -25.75 14.16
CA ASP A 125 10.05 -26.18 13.72
C ASP A 125 8.95 -25.65 14.66
N TYR A 126 9.21 -25.58 15.98
CA TYR A 126 8.29 -24.99 16.96
C TYR A 126 8.14 -23.47 16.77
N LEU A 127 9.22 -22.73 16.59
CA LEU A 127 9.17 -21.27 16.42
C LEU A 127 8.45 -20.84 15.13
N GLN A 128 8.40 -21.71 14.12
CA GLN A 128 7.62 -21.50 12.89
C GLN A 128 6.15 -21.96 13.02
N SER A 129 5.79 -22.64 14.11
CA SER A 129 4.46 -23.24 14.26
C SER A 129 3.37 -22.20 14.52
N GLU A 130 2.13 -22.53 14.14
CA GLU A 130 0.95 -21.76 14.53
C GLU A 130 0.79 -21.71 16.06
N ASP A 131 1.15 -22.78 16.77
CA ASP A 131 1.03 -22.85 18.23
C ASP A 131 1.91 -21.78 18.91
N PHE A 132 3.15 -21.60 18.45
CA PHE A 132 4.01 -20.53 18.94
C PHE A 132 3.45 -19.15 18.58
N ARG A 133 3.01 -18.93 17.35
CA ARG A 133 2.42 -17.65 16.91
C ARG A 133 1.21 -17.25 17.77
N GLN A 134 0.27 -18.18 18.00
CA GLN A 134 -0.88 -17.95 18.87
C GLN A 134 -0.48 -17.70 20.33
N TRP A 135 0.51 -18.45 20.84
CA TRP A 135 1.01 -18.24 22.19
C TRP A 135 1.70 -16.88 22.36
N ALA A 136 2.50 -16.47 21.38
CA ALA A 136 3.21 -15.19 21.38
C ALA A 136 2.24 -14.02 21.31
N LEU A 137 1.22 -14.09 20.45
CA LEU A 137 0.13 -13.11 20.38
C LEU A 137 -0.63 -12.96 21.71
N ALA A 138 -0.85 -14.08 22.41
CA ALA A 138 -1.53 -14.07 23.71
C ALA A 138 -0.63 -13.61 24.88
N ASN A 139 0.70 -13.66 24.72
CA ASN A 139 1.68 -13.36 25.77
C ASN A 139 2.85 -12.51 25.23
N PRO A 140 2.61 -11.33 24.62
CA PRO A 140 3.61 -10.60 23.83
C PRO A 140 4.87 -10.26 24.64
N GLU A 141 4.72 -9.71 25.84
CA GLU A 141 5.85 -9.35 26.71
C GLU A 141 6.67 -10.57 27.16
N ALA A 142 5.99 -11.68 27.46
CA ALA A 142 6.66 -12.91 27.84
C ALA A 142 7.42 -13.53 26.65
N ALA A 143 6.82 -13.49 25.46
CA ALA A 143 7.44 -13.94 24.23
C ALA A 143 8.67 -13.11 23.90
N LYS A 144 8.56 -11.77 23.94
CA LYS A 144 9.69 -10.87 23.67
C LYS A 144 10.85 -11.13 24.61
N ALA A 145 10.58 -11.15 25.93
CA ALA A 145 11.60 -11.40 26.93
C ALA A 145 12.31 -12.76 26.74
N ALA A 146 11.56 -13.82 26.44
CA ALA A 146 12.12 -15.16 26.25
C ALA A 146 12.90 -15.29 24.93
N MET A 147 12.38 -14.74 23.83
CA MET A 147 13.03 -14.78 22.52
C MET A 147 14.32 -13.96 22.50
N ASP A 148 14.31 -12.76 23.09
CA ASP A 148 15.51 -11.94 23.22
C ASP A 148 16.58 -12.64 24.07
N ALA A 149 16.19 -13.23 25.21
CA ALA A 149 17.11 -13.99 26.05
C ALA A 149 17.66 -15.23 25.33
N ALA A 150 16.85 -15.92 24.52
CA ALA A 150 17.28 -17.04 23.71
C ALA A 150 18.32 -16.60 22.66
N ALA A 151 18.10 -15.46 21.99
CA ALA A 151 19.03 -14.90 21.02
C ALA A 151 20.33 -14.43 21.68
N ASP A 152 20.24 -13.75 22.83
CA ASP A 152 21.40 -13.21 23.55
C ASP A 152 22.26 -14.29 24.21
N SER A 153 21.66 -15.42 24.59
CA SER A 153 22.39 -16.59 25.10
C SER A 153 22.96 -17.50 24.00
N GLY A 154 22.61 -17.27 22.73
CA GLY A 154 22.97 -18.14 21.61
C GLY A 154 22.19 -19.46 21.57
N LEU A 155 21.05 -19.54 22.27
CA LEU A 155 20.13 -20.68 22.18
C LEU A 155 19.44 -20.73 20.82
N ILE A 156 19.11 -19.58 20.26
CA ILE A 156 18.76 -19.40 18.84
C ILE A 156 19.82 -18.55 18.16
N ASP A 157 20.00 -18.72 16.86
CA ASP A 157 20.86 -17.82 16.10
C ASP A 157 20.20 -16.44 16.07
N LYS A 158 21.01 -15.39 16.25
CA LYS A 158 20.50 -14.01 16.21
C LYS A 158 19.96 -13.70 14.82
N ASN A 159 20.61 -14.16 13.76
CA ASN A 159 20.21 -13.89 12.37
C ASN A 159 19.26 -14.95 11.79
N SER A 160 18.55 -15.70 12.63
CA SER A 160 17.65 -16.75 12.16
C SER A 160 16.36 -16.13 11.58
N PRO A 161 15.80 -16.71 10.50
CA PRO A 161 14.52 -16.24 9.94
C PRO A 161 13.40 -16.21 10.98
N GLU A 162 13.37 -17.18 11.89
CA GLU A 162 12.33 -17.28 12.92
C GLU A 162 12.38 -16.12 13.92
N TYR A 163 13.59 -15.65 14.27
CA TYR A 163 13.72 -14.50 15.17
C TYR A 163 13.47 -13.18 14.45
N ALA A 164 13.86 -13.06 13.18
CA ALA A 164 13.54 -11.92 12.34
C ALA A 164 12.02 -11.75 12.16
N ASP A 165 11.33 -12.85 11.83
CA ASP A 165 9.86 -12.89 11.69
C ASP A 165 9.19 -12.56 13.02
N PHE A 166 9.65 -13.17 14.12
CA PHE A 166 9.13 -12.89 15.46
C PHE A 166 9.25 -11.41 15.85
N LEU A 167 10.42 -10.78 15.65
CA LEU A 167 10.60 -9.36 15.98
C LEU A 167 9.74 -8.45 15.10
N SER A 168 9.65 -8.77 13.81
CA SER A 168 8.81 -8.03 12.87
C SER A 168 7.33 -8.08 13.29
N ASP A 169 6.83 -9.27 13.59
CA ASP A 169 5.47 -9.48 14.06
C ASP A 169 5.23 -8.83 15.42
N TYR A 170 6.16 -8.98 16.38
CA TYR A 170 6.02 -8.41 17.72
C TYR A 170 5.84 -6.89 17.65
N TRP A 171 6.73 -6.19 16.94
CA TRP A 171 6.69 -4.73 16.88
C TRP A 171 5.50 -4.19 16.08
N ASN A 172 5.12 -4.85 14.99
CA ASN A 172 3.90 -4.50 14.25
C ASN A 172 2.64 -4.73 15.10
N ASN A 173 2.54 -5.87 15.78
CA ASN A 173 1.40 -6.16 16.66
C ASN A 173 1.34 -5.19 17.83
N GLN A 174 2.48 -4.79 18.39
CA GLN A 174 2.51 -3.78 19.46
C GLN A 174 2.03 -2.42 18.96
N ALA A 175 2.47 -1.97 17.78
CA ALA A 175 1.98 -0.73 17.18
C ALA A 175 0.46 -0.80 16.92
N MET A 176 -0.03 -1.89 16.34
CA MET A 176 -1.47 -2.11 16.11
C MET A 176 -2.27 -2.14 17.41
N LEU A 177 -1.75 -2.80 18.45
CA LEU A 177 -2.39 -2.86 19.77
C LEU A 177 -2.53 -1.47 20.40
N ASP A 178 -1.48 -0.65 20.35
CA ASP A 178 -1.47 0.70 20.90
C ASP A 178 -2.50 1.61 20.20
N MET A 179 -2.76 1.36 18.91
CA MET A 179 -3.77 2.06 18.12
C MET A 179 -5.18 1.44 18.21
N GLY A 180 -5.33 0.27 18.85
CA GLY A 180 -6.60 -0.46 18.89
C GLY A 180 -7.00 -1.10 17.55
N ILE A 181 -6.05 -1.36 16.66
CA ILE A 181 -6.26 -2.04 15.38
C ILE A 181 -6.20 -3.56 15.61
N ASP A 182 -7.25 -4.27 15.19
CA ASP A 182 -7.25 -5.73 15.16
C ASP A 182 -6.75 -6.24 13.79
N PRO A 183 -5.55 -6.84 13.72
CA PRO A 183 -4.97 -7.30 12.46
C PRO A 183 -5.85 -8.35 11.75
N ALA A 184 -6.64 -9.13 12.50
CA ALA A 184 -7.52 -10.16 11.93
C ALA A 184 -8.72 -9.57 11.17
N THR A 185 -9.03 -8.29 11.41
CA THR A 185 -10.16 -7.59 10.78
C THR A 185 -9.74 -6.51 9.79
N TRP A 186 -8.44 -6.19 9.73
CA TRP A 186 -7.92 -5.21 8.79
C TRP A 186 -7.79 -5.79 7.37
N ASP A 187 -8.90 -5.74 6.65
CA ASP A 187 -9.00 -6.16 5.24
C ASP A 187 -9.32 -4.94 4.35
N THR A 188 -8.31 -4.54 3.58
CA THR A 188 -8.29 -3.41 2.63
C THR A 188 -9.29 -3.58 1.49
N ALA A 189 -9.64 -4.82 1.13
CA ALA A 189 -10.62 -5.10 0.07
C ALA A 189 -12.05 -4.64 0.42
N ASN A 190 -12.31 -4.32 1.70
CA ASN A 190 -13.57 -3.73 2.14
C ASN A 190 -13.71 -2.24 1.77
N GLY A 191 -12.66 -1.63 1.18
CA GLY A 191 -12.66 -0.25 0.72
C GLY A 191 -12.39 0.78 1.82
N THR A 192 -12.33 2.05 1.41
CA THR A 192 -11.87 3.17 2.23
C THR A 192 -12.77 3.43 3.43
N GLU A 193 -14.09 3.41 3.23
CA GLU A 193 -15.04 3.72 4.30
C GLU A 193 -15.03 2.66 5.42
N ALA A 194 -14.83 1.38 5.08
CA ALA A 194 -14.70 0.33 6.07
C ALA A 194 -13.39 0.40 6.86
N ASN A 195 -12.33 0.92 6.23
CA ASN A 195 -11.00 1.05 6.81
C ASN A 195 -10.73 2.44 7.41
N TRP A 196 -11.72 3.34 7.45
CA TRP A 196 -11.50 4.76 7.76
C TRP A 196 -10.86 4.98 9.14
N ASP A 197 -11.36 4.29 10.16
CA ASP A 197 -10.83 4.42 11.52
C ASP A 197 -9.38 3.91 11.59
N THR A 198 -9.06 2.82 10.88
CA THR A 198 -7.69 2.30 10.77
C THR A 198 -6.76 3.30 10.08
N ILE A 199 -7.18 3.87 8.95
CA ILE A 199 -6.41 4.88 8.20
C ILE A 199 -6.10 6.07 9.10
N ARG A 200 -7.11 6.59 9.81
CA ARG A 200 -6.94 7.71 10.76
C ARG A 200 -5.93 7.34 11.85
N SER A 201 -6.09 6.19 12.48
CA SER A 201 -5.20 5.72 13.56
C SER A 201 -3.74 5.59 13.09
N VAL A 202 -3.50 5.09 11.88
CA VAL A 202 -2.14 4.98 11.30
C VAL A 202 -1.46 6.34 11.19
N TYR A 203 -2.16 7.36 10.66
CA TYR A 203 -1.57 8.69 10.56
C TYR A 203 -1.44 9.37 11.92
N ASP A 204 -2.41 9.19 12.81
CA ASP A 204 -2.34 9.71 14.19
C ASP A 204 -1.14 9.13 14.95
N PHE A 205 -0.83 7.84 14.76
CA PHE A 205 0.37 7.20 15.33
C PHE A 205 1.66 7.94 14.91
N TYR A 206 1.84 8.18 13.61
CA TYR A 206 3.03 8.92 13.13
C TYR A 206 3.05 10.36 13.60
N GLY A 207 1.89 11.02 13.68
CA GLY A 207 1.78 12.37 14.23
C GLY A 207 2.19 12.42 15.70
N GLN A 208 1.73 11.47 16.51
CA GLN A 208 2.10 11.36 17.92
C GLN A 208 3.58 11.04 18.10
N ALA A 209 4.14 10.15 17.26
CA ALA A 209 5.57 9.85 17.28
C ALA A 209 6.42 11.10 17.05
N TYR A 210 6.11 11.90 16.03
CA TYR A 210 6.80 13.17 15.77
C TYR A 210 6.61 14.20 16.89
N LEU A 211 5.39 14.34 17.42
CA LEU A 211 5.13 15.29 18.52
C LEU A 211 5.86 14.91 19.81
N ALA A 212 6.10 13.62 20.04
CA ALA A 212 6.90 13.13 21.16
C ALA A 212 8.41 13.29 20.92
N ASN A 213 8.86 13.09 19.68
CA ASN A 213 10.24 13.25 19.26
C ASN A 213 10.33 13.90 17.85
N PRO A 214 10.59 15.23 17.78
CA PRO A 214 10.67 15.95 16.49
C PRO A 214 11.80 15.51 15.55
N ASP A 215 12.76 14.72 16.04
CA ASP A 215 13.80 14.12 15.17
C ASP A 215 13.22 13.01 14.27
N LEU A 216 12.01 12.51 14.54
CA LEU A 216 11.27 11.56 13.69
C LEU A 216 10.58 12.28 12.52
N GLN A 217 11.35 13.02 11.73
CA GLN A 217 10.85 13.89 10.65
C GLN A 217 10.08 13.11 9.57
N TRP A 218 10.44 11.86 9.29
CA TRP A 218 9.69 10.99 8.38
C TRP A 218 8.26 10.79 8.87
N ALA A 219 8.06 10.52 10.17
CA ALA A 219 6.74 10.36 10.77
C ALA A 219 5.92 11.66 10.69
N GLY A 220 6.56 12.80 10.92
CA GLY A 220 5.94 14.10 10.76
C GLY A 220 5.49 14.38 9.32
N MET A 221 6.35 14.04 8.35
CA MET A 221 6.04 14.16 6.92
C MET A 221 4.89 13.24 6.51
N ALA A 222 4.92 11.97 6.94
CA ALA A 222 3.87 10.99 6.69
C ALA A 222 2.52 11.48 7.23
N ASN A 223 2.46 12.04 8.44
CA ASN A 223 1.23 12.62 8.98
C ASN A 223 0.76 13.86 8.20
N MET A 224 1.67 14.72 7.73
CA MET A 224 1.28 15.89 6.93
C MET A 224 0.76 15.52 5.54
N ILE A 225 1.35 14.51 4.90
CA ILE A 225 0.94 14.01 3.57
C ILE A 225 -0.34 13.17 3.65
N GLY A 226 -0.51 12.40 4.73
CA GLY A 226 -1.62 11.46 4.90
C GLY A 226 -3.02 11.97 4.52
N PRO A 227 -3.41 13.21 4.90
CA PRO A 227 -4.70 13.76 4.53
C PRO A 227 -4.99 13.85 3.03
N SER A 228 -4.02 14.27 2.20
CA SER A 228 -4.24 14.35 0.74
C SER A 228 -4.32 12.96 0.12
N PHE A 229 -3.51 12.02 0.63
CA PHE A 229 -3.53 10.63 0.19
C PHE A 229 -4.85 9.93 0.57
N ALA A 230 -5.30 10.05 1.82
CA ALA A 230 -6.58 9.52 2.30
C ALA A 230 -7.79 10.19 1.63
N GLY A 231 -7.70 11.49 1.31
CA GLY A 231 -8.68 12.18 0.48
C GLY A 231 -8.77 11.59 -0.93
N GLY A 232 -7.63 11.24 -1.52
CA GLY A 232 -7.55 10.53 -2.80
C GLY A 232 -8.26 9.17 -2.78
N PHE A 233 -8.11 8.39 -1.71
CA PHE A 233 -8.78 7.09 -1.58
C PHE A 233 -10.30 7.20 -1.67
N ARG A 234 -10.88 8.17 -0.96
CA ARG A 234 -12.33 8.43 -0.95
C ARG A 234 -12.87 8.88 -2.31
N ASP A 235 -12.03 9.56 -3.08
CA ASP A 235 -12.45 10.29 -4.28
C ASP A 235 -12.07 9.56 -5.56
N MET A 236 -11.72 8.27 -5.52
CA MET A 236 -11.34 7.51 -6.73
C MET A 236 -12.42 7.50 -7.81
N ALA A 237 -13.70 7.59 -7.43
CA ALA A 237 -14.79 7.70 -8.41
C ALA A 237 -14.78 9.04 -9.18
N MET A 238 -14.19 10.10 -8.62
CA MET A 238 -14.03 11.42 -9.27
C MET A 238 -13.22 11.33 -10.57
N MET A 239 -12.32 10.36 -10.66
CA MET A 239 -11.45 10.14 -11.83
C MET A 239 -12.24 10.02 -13.12
N ARG A 240 -13.43 9.39 -13.07
CA ARG A 240 -14.36 9.29 -14.20
C ARG A 240 -14.86 10.66 -14.63
N ASP A 241 -15.25 11.50 -13.67
CA ASP A 241 -15.77 12.84 -13.93
C ASP A 241 -14.69 13.79 -14.44
N LEU A 242 -13.47 13.72 -13.91
CA LEU A 242 -12.33 14.51 -14.40
C LEU A 242 -11.93 14.08 -15.82
N ALA A 243 -11.89 12.77 -16.10
CA ALA A 243 -11.61 12.26 -17.44
C ALA A 243 -12.66 12.74 -18.46
N GLN A 244 -13.95 12.72 -18.10
CA GLN A 244 -15.02 13.26 -18.94
C GLN A 244 -14.88 14.76 -19.19
N GLN A 245 -14.48 15.54 -18.18
CA GLN A 245 -14.28 16.98 -18.33
C GLN A 245 -13.10 17.31 -19.25
N ILE A 246 -11.99 16.58 -19.14
CA ILE A 246 -10.82 16.73 -20.02
C ILE A 246 -11.20 16.40 -21.47
N ALA A 247 -11.88 15.26 -21.69
CA ALA A 247 -12.31 14.83 -23.03
C ALA A 247 -13.24 15.84 -23.73
N ASN A 248 -14.07 16.56 -22.97
CA ASN A 248 -15.02 17.53 -23.49
C ASN A 248 -14.45 18.96 -23.67
N ASN A 249 -13.15 19.17 -23.40
CA ASN A 249 -12.49 20.47 -23.46
C ASN A 249 -11.56 20.57 -24.69
N PRO A 250 -11.39 21.75 -25.33
CA PRO A 250 -10.40 21.95 -26.40
C PRO A 250 -8.95 21.58 -26.04
N ALA A 251 -8.62 21.40 -24.76
CA ALA A 251 -7.38 20.80 -24.28
C ALA A 251 -7.09 19.38 -24.84
N SER A 252 -8.10 18.66 -25.36
CA SER A 252 -7.90 17.39 -26.08
C SER A 252 -7.04 17.51 -27.35
N ASN A 253 -6.78 18.73 -27.85
CA ASN A 253 -5.94 18.97 -29.04
C ASN A 253 -4.44 19.14 -28.73
N ILE A 254 -4.04 19.05 -27.46
CA ILE A 254 -2.62 19.12 -27.09
C ILE A 254 -1.94 17.82 -27.52
N PRO A 255 -0.69 17.86 -28.04
CA PRO A 255 0.02 16.68 -28.51
C PRO A 255 0.54 15.79 -27.35
N LEU A 256 -0.32 15.48 -26.39
CA LEU A 256 -0.06 14.63 -25.24
C LEU A 256 -0.60 13.21 -25.52
N PRO A 257 0.27 12.19 -25.71
CA PRO A 257 -0.17 10.84 -26.07
C PRO A 257 -1.10 10.18 -25.05
N ILE A 258 -1.06 10.61 -23.79
CA ILE A 258 -1.88 10.03 -22.71
C ILE A 258 -3.35 10.47 -22.78
N LEU A 259 -3.67 11.57 -23.47
CA LEU A 259 -5.05 12.09 -23.56
C LEU A 259 -6.00 11.09 -24.24
N ASP A 260 -5.54 10.41 -25.29
CA ASP A 260 -6.31 9.36 -26.00
C ASP A 260 -6.67 8.18 -25.08
N GLN A 261 -5.86 7.93 -24.05
CA GLN A 261 -6.12 6.89 -23.05
C GLN A 261 -7.07 7.40 -21.95
N ILE A 262 -6.97 8.68 -21.57
CA ILE A 262 -7.85 9.31 -20.58
C ILE A 262 -9.31 9.31 -21.06
N GLU A 263 -9.57 9.52 -22.34
CA GLU A 263 -10.93 9.42 -22.90
C GLU A 263 -11.56 8.04 -22.64
N GLN A 264 -10.75 6.97 -22.62
CA GLN A 264 -11.23 5.61 -22.36
C GLN A 264 -11.60 5.40 -20.89
N LEU A 265 -11.02 6.19 -19.96
CA LEU A 265 -11.33 6.15 -18.52
C LEU A 265 -12.74 6.66 -18.19
N ALA A 266 -13.34 7.48 -19.06
CA ALA A 266 -14.72 7.94 -18.90
C ALA A 266 -15.72 6.77 -18.80
N GLY A 267 -15.38 5.60 -19.35
CA GLY A 267 -16.16 4.36 -19.31
C GLY A 267 -15.73 3.35 -18.24
N MET A 268 -14.79 3.71 -17.36
CA MET A 268 -14.29 2.82 -16.31
C MET A 268 -15.41 2.30 -15.41
N THR A 269 -15.40 1.01 -15.11
CA THR A 269 -16.36 0.32 -14.26
C THR A 269 -16.07 0.54 -12.77
N ASP A 270 -17.07 0.31 -11.92
CA ASP A 270 -16.88 0.42 -10.46
C ASP A 270 -15.95 -0.68 -9.91
N ASP A 271 -15.81 -1.82 -10.61
CA ASP A 271 -14.87 -2.87 -10.25
C ASP A 271 -13.41 -2.46 -10.55
N GLU A 272 -13.17 -1.71 -11.63
CA GLU A 272 -11.85 -1.13 -11.91
C GLU A 272 -11.50 -0.04 -10.90
N ILE A 273 -12.46 0.82 -10.52
CA ILE A 273 -12.25 1.82 -9.45
C ILE A 273 -11.89 1.11 -8.13
N ARG A 274 -12.60 0.02 -7.79
CA ARG A 274 -12.32 -0.76 -6.58
C ARG A 274 -10.92 -1.37 -6.62
N PHE A 275 -10.43 -1.82 -7.77
CA PHE A 275 -9.05 -2.32 -7.88
C PHE A 275 -8.04 -1.27 -7.44
N TYR A 276 -8.10 -0.05 -7.99
CA TYR A 276 -7.15 1.02 -7.63
C TYR A 276 -7.34 1.51 -6.19
N GLU A 277 -8.57 1.59 -5.70
CA GLU A 277 -8.85 1.89 -4.30
C GLU A 277 -8.17 0.86 -3.37
N THR A 278 -8.38 -0.43 -3.62
CA THR A 278 -7.76 -1.52 -2.84
C THR A 278 -6.24 -1.48 -2.95
N SER A 279 -5.68 -1.30 -4.16
CA SER A 279 -4.22 -1.22 -4.35
C SER A 279 -3.57 -0.09 -3.55
N MET A 280 -4.21 1.08 -3.50
CA MET A 280 -3.69 2.18 -2.69
C MET A 280 -3.82 1.94 -1.19
N LEU A 281 -4.88 1.26 -0.75
CA LEU A 281 -5.05 0.84 0.65
C LEU A 281 -4.05 -0.25 1.05
N ASP A 282 -3.75 -1.18 0.14
CA ASP A 282 -2.71 -2.20 0.31
C ASP A 282 -1.34 -1.54 0.45
N MET A 283 -1.00 -0.62 -0.45
CA MET A 283 0.23 0.18 -0.37
C MET A 283 0.33 0.96 0.95
N ASN A 284 -0.77 1.57 1.43
CA ASN A 284 -0.78 2.24 2.74
C ASN A 284 -0.53 1.26 3.91
N LYS A 285 -1.13 0.09 3.86
CA LYS A 285 -0.92 -0.97 4.86
C LYS A 285 0.51 -1.49 4.82
N GLU A 286 1.11 -1.62 3.64
CA GLU A 286 2.49 -2.05 3.45
C GLU A 286 3.49 -1.03 4.04
N ILE A 287 3.32 0.26 3.73
CA ILE A 287 4.09 1.34 4.35
C ILE A 287 4.00 1.24 5.88
N PHE A 288 2.79 1.04 6.41
CA PHE A 288 2.59 0.91 7.84
C PHE A 288 3.33 -0.30 8.42
N LEU A 289 3.18 -1.49 7.84
CA LEU A 289 3.83 -2.71 8.34
C LEU A 289 5.36 -2.69 8.22
N ASP A 290 5.92 -1.83 7.36
CA ASP A 290 7.37 -1.59 7.30
C ASP A 290 7.85 -0.56 8.31
N GLN A 291 7.19 0.60 8.38
CA GLN A 291 7.69 1.74 9.13
C GLN A 291 7.26 1.70 10.60
N ALA A 292 6.05 1.21 10.90
CA ALA A 292 5.55 1.19 12.27
C ALA A 292 6.35 0.26 13.17
N ARG A 293 6.79 -0.92 12.70
CA ARG A 293 7.67 -1.80 13.50
C ARG A 293 8.94 -1.09 13.94
N GLN A 294 9.56 -0.30 13.06
CA GLN A 294 10.81 0.39 13.35
C GLN A 294 10.59 1.55 14.33
N HIS A 295 9.56 2.36 14.09
CA HIS A 295 9.18 3.45 15.00
C HIS A 295 8.79 2.93 16.38
N GLN A 296 8.00 1.85 16.45
CA GLN A 296 7.59 1.24 17.71
C GLN A 296 8.80 0.69 18.49
N ALA A 297 9.72 0.00 17.81
CA ALA A 297 10.95 -0.49 18.42
C ALA A 297 11.80 0.65 18.97
N TYR A 298 12.03 1.71 18.17
CA TYR A 298 12.82 2.87 18.57
C TYR A 298 12.18 3.65 19.73
N LEU A 299 10.87 3.90 19.70
CA LEU A 299 10.18 4.62 20.76
C LEU A 299 10.20 3.87 22.11
N ASN A 300 10.28 2.55 22.10
CA ASN A 300 10.28 1.73 23.32
C ASN A 300 11.69 1.37 23.82
N GLY A 301 12.67 1.21 22.94
CA GLY A 301 14.00 0.74 23.29
C GLY A 301 15.18 1.46 22.63
N GLY A 302 14.92 2.55 21.90
CA GLY A 302 15.93 3.35 21.22
C GLY A 302 16.74 2.55 20.21
N LEU A 303 18.01 2.93 20.02
CA LEU A 303 18.90 2.23 19.11
C LEU A 303 19.19 0.78 19.49
N ASP A 304 19.02 0.37 20.74
CA ASP A 304 19.27 -1.03 21.13
C ASP A 304 18.28 -1.98 20.43
N GLU A 305 17.01 -1.58 20.31
CA GLU A 305 15.99 -2.38 19.62
C GLU A 305 16.08 -2.27 18.09
N ILE A 306 16.52 -1.13 17.56
CA ILE A 306 16.87 -1.01 16.13
C ILE A 306 18.05 -1.93 15.78
N ASN A 307 19.11 -1.93 16.59
CA ASN A 307 20.25 -2.82 16.38
C ASN A 307 19.83 -4.29 16.49
N ARG A 308 18.87 -4.63 17.36
CA ARG A 308 18.32 -5.98 17.46
C ARG A 308 17.51 -6.38 16.21
N LEU A 309 16.74 -5.46 15.62
CA LEU A 309 16.09 -5.67 14.32
C LEU A 309 17.12 -5.87 13.20
N HIS A 310 18.23 -5.14 13.23
CA HIS A 310 19.31 -5.29 12.26
C HIS A 310 20.04 -6.62 12.42
N ASP A 311 20.45 -6.96 13.65
CA ASP A 311 21.19 -8.18 13.96
C ASP A 311 20.39 -9.44 13.65
N SER A 312 19.05 -9.34 13.68
CA SER A 312 18.16 -10.42 13.24
C SER A 312 17.99 -10.53 11.74
N GLY A 313 18.30 -9.48 10.99
CA GLY A 313 18.02 -9.38 9.56
C GLY A 313 16.59 -8.92 9.24
N ALA A 314 15.81 -8.50 10.24
CA ALA A 314 14.48 -7.91 10.03
C ALA A 314 14.55 -6.51 9.37
N ILE A 315 15.68 -5.81 9.51
CA ILE A 315 16.02 -4.63 8.71
C ILE A 315 17.44 -4.74 8.18
N ASP A 316 17.71 -4.11 7.04
CA ASP A 316 19.04 -4.08 6.44
C ASP A 316 19.97 -3.05 7.12
N ALA A 317 21.26 -3.12 6.78
CA ALA A 317 22.29 -2.25 7.36
C ALA A 317 22.11 -0.76 7.03
N GLY A 318 21.59 -0.44 5.84
CA GLY A 318 21.32 0.95 5.45
C GLY A 318 20.18 1.55 6.28
N THR A 319 19.13 0.76 6.52
CA THR A 319 18.02 1.14 7.40
C THR A 319 18.50 1.34 8.84
N ALA A 320 19.36 0.46 9.37
CA ALA A 320 19.94 0.63 10.70
C ALA A 320 20.82 1.89 10.82
N GLU A 321 21.61 2.19 9.79
CA GLU A 321 22.42 3.42 9.70
C GLU A 321 21.54 4.67 9.67
N ALA A 322 20.41 4.64 8.94
CA ALA A 322 19.44 5.74 8.92
C ALA A 322 18.91 6.05 10.33
N TRP A 323 18.56 5.04 11.11
CA TRP A 323 18.16 5.22 12.52
C TRP A 323 19.31 5.73 13.41
N ALA A 324 20.54 5.26 13.21
CA ALA A 324 21.71 5.79 13.91
C ALA A 324 21.99 7.27 13.57
N ASN A 325 21.63 7.71 12.37
CA ASN A 325 21.66 9.10 11.96
C ASN A 325 20.55 9.92 12.62
N ILE A 326 19.32 9.38 12.71
CA ILE A 326 18.19 9.99 13.42
C ILE A 326 18.48 10.16 14.92
N ASP A 327 19.09 9.17 15.58
CA ASP A 327 19.40 9.23 17.01
C ASP A 327 20.60 10.14 17.34
N SER A 328 21.31 10.65 16.34
CA SER A 328 22.61 11.29 16.53
C SER A 328 22.58 12.63 17.27
N GLY A 329 21.43 13.30 17.30
CA GLY A 329 21.27 14.68 17.77
C GLY A 329 21.96 15.74 16.91
N ASP A 330 22.54 15.35 15.76
CA ASP A 330 23.09 16.27 14.76
C ASP A 330 22.01 16.56 13.70
N PRO A 331 21.53 17.82 13.56
CA PRO A 331 20.42 18.15 12.67
C PRO A 331 20.61 17.70 11.21
N ASP A 332 21.84 17.77 10.68
CA ASP A 332 22.12 17.39 9.29
C ASP A 332 22.00 15.87 9.13
N ARG A 333 22.51 15.11 10.12
CA ARG A 333 22.37 13.65 10.13
C ARG A 333 20.94 13.20 10.40
N VAL A 334 20.21 13.88 11.28
CA VAL A 334 18.78 13.62 11.51
C VAL A 334 18.01 13.74 10.20
N GLN A 335 18.24 14.81 9.45
CA GLN A 335 17.63 15.02 8.14
C GLN A 335 18.04 13.93 7.14
N GLU A 336 19.32 13.56 7.08
CA GLU A 336 19.83 12.49 6.21
C GLU A 336 19.17 11.14 6.50
N GLY A 337 19.09 10.76 7.78
CA GLY A 337 18.47 9.50 8.22
C GLY A 337 16.99 9.43 7.85
N ASN A 338 16.22 10.49 8.11
CA ASN A 338 14.81 10.54 7.71
C ASN A 338 14.62 10.54 6.19
N THR A 339 15.54 11.18 5.45
CA THR A 339 15.53 11.15 3.97
C THR A 339 15.81 9.75 3.44
N ALA A 340 16.69 8.99 4.10
CA ALA A 340 16.95 7.59 3.74
C ALA A 340 15.72 6.70 3.99
N LEU A 341 15.02 6.87 5.12
CA LEU A 341 13.75 6.17 5.36
C LEU A 341 12.69 6.52 4.30
N LEU A 342 12.59 7.80 3.92
CA LEU A 342 11.71 8.24 2.84
C LEU A 342 12.08 7.63 1.49
N TYR A 343 13.38 7.57 1.17
CA TYR A 343 13.84 6.96 -0.07
C TYR A 343 13.47 5.48 -0.14
N ARG A 344 13.70 4.75 0.95
CA ARG A 344 13.34 3.33 1.09
C ARG A 344 11.84 3.12 0.87
N GLU A 345 11.00 3.89 1.56
CA GLU A 345 9.55 3.85 1.36
C GLU A 345 9.20 4.01 -0.12
N GLN A 346 9.72 5.05 -0.76
CA GLN A 346 9.31 5.44 -2.10
C GLN A 346 9.87 4.54 -3.20
N ASN A 347 11.03 3.90 -3.01
CA ASN A 347 11.75 3.19 -4.08
C ASN A 347 11.96 1.68 -3.83
N GLU A 348 11.78 1.22 -2.60
CA GLU A 348 11.96 -0.20 -2.24
C GLU A 348 10.65 -0.84 -1.78
N ILE A 349 9.81 -0.08 -1.06
CA ILE A 349 8.61 -0.62 -0.42
C ILE A 349 7.41 -0.51 -1.36
N ILE A 350 7.15 0.66 -1.94
CA ILE A 350 5.93 0.88 -2.73
C ILE A 350 6.16 0.94 -4.25
N ALA A 351 7.39 0.66 -4.69
CA ALA A 351 7.74 0.76 -6.11
C ALA A 351 6.94 -0.25 -6.95
N ASP A 352 6.80 -1.48 -6.46
CA ASP A 352 6.06 -2.55 -7.10
C ASP A 352 4.54 -2.35 -7.02
N ASP A 353 4.00 -1.78 -5.94
CA ASP A 353 2.59 -1.35 -5.86
C ASP A 353 2.23 -0.40 -7.00
N TYR A 354 3.04 0.63 -7.21
CA TYR A 354 2.85 1.58 -8.31
C TYR A 354 3.02 0.93 -9.68
N ASP A 355 4.01 0.04 -9.85
CA ASP A 355 4.20 -0.70 -11.09
C ASP A 355 3.01 -1.63 -11.39
N ASN A 356 2.42 -2.24 -10.37
CA ASN A 356 1.22 -3.08 -10.48
C ASN A 356 0.01 -2.24 -10.91
N MET A 357 -0.23 -1.10 -10.25
CA MET A 357 -1.29 -0.16 -10.66
C MET A 357 -1.09 0.34 -12.09
N ARG A 358 0.13 0.75 -12.46
CA ARG A 358 0.44 1.28 -13.79
C ARG A 358 0.32 0.22 -14.88
N SER A 359 0.69 -1.02 -14.59
CA SER A 359 0.64 -2.15 -15.53
C SER A 359 -0.77 -2.74 -15.71
N HIS A 360 -1.73 -2.36 -14.86
CA HIS A 360 -3.14 -2.73 -15.02
C HIS A 360 -3.70 -2.14 -16.33
N PRO A 361 -4.69 -2.78 -16.99
CA PRO A 361 -5.34 -2.19 -18.16
C PRO A 361 -5.86 -0.76 -17.89
N GLY A 362 -5.40 0.22 -18.67
CA GLY A 362 -5.71 1.64 -18.46
C GLY A 362 -4.96 2.30 -17.29
N GLY A 363 -4.10 1.57 -16.59
CA GLY A 363 -3.40 1.99 -15.38
C GLY A 363 -2.45 3.16 -15.57
N GLU A 364 -1.80 3.26 -16.72
CA GLU A 364 -0.97 4.42 -17.05
C GLU A 364 -1.78 5.72 -17.06
N ALA A 365 -3.00 5.69 -17.60
CA ALA A 365 -3.87 6.86 -17.62
C ALA A 365 -4.47 7.15 -16.24
N VAL A 366 -4.81 6.11 -15.45
CA VAL A 366 -5.31 6.29 -14.07
C VAL A 366 -4.26 6.94 -13.18
N THR A 367 -3.05 6.39 -13.18
CA THR A 367 -1.93 6.93 -12.37
C THR A 367 -1.51 8.32 -12.83
N TYR A 368 -1.60 8.62 -14.13
CA TYR A 368 -1.42 9.98 -14.65
C TYR A 368 -2.49 10.95 -14.12
N MET A 369 -3.74 10.52 -14.07
CA MET A 369 -4.83 11.33 -13.50
C MET A 369 -4.67 11.55 -11.99
N VAL A 370 -4.13 10.57 -11.26
CA VAL A 370 -3.74 10.74 -9.84
C VAL A 370 -2.63 11.77 -9.73
N THR A 371 -1.68 11.76 -10.66
CA THR A 371 -0.60 12.77 -10.75
C THR A 371 -1.15 14.18 -10.97
N LEU A 372 -2.17 14.31 -11.82
CA LEU A 372 -2.82 15.59 -12.13
C LEU A 372 -3.67 16.11 -10.96
N ALA A 373 -4.43 15.23 -10.31
CA ALA A 373 -5.36 15.59 -9.24
C ALA A 373 -4.69 15.70 -7.86
N GLY A 374 -3.45 15.21 -7.73
CA GLY A 374 -2.70 15.21 -6.48
C GLY A 374 -2.36 16.64 -6.03
N GLU A 375 -2.91 17.02 -4.87
CA GLU A 375 -2.62 18.30 -4.23
C GLU A 375 -1.59 18.14 -3.09
N PRO A 376 -0.60 19.05 -2.99
CA PRO A 376 0.33 19.05 -1.88
C PRO A 376 -0.37 19.50 -0.59
N SER A 377 -0.16 18.76 0.50
CA SER A 377 -0.64 19.14 1.84
C SER A 377 0.44 19.79 2.71
N ILE A 378 1.71 19.72 2.29
CA ILE A 378 2.84 20.37 2.95
C ILE A 378 2.83 21.86 2.58
N PRO A 379 2.82 22.79 3.56
CA PRO A 379 2.92 24.21 3.27
C PRO A 379 4.13 24.56 2.39
N GLY A 380 3.87 25.27 1.29
CA GLY A 380 4.90 25.73 0.35
C GLY A 380 5.29 24.71 -0.73
N ALA A 381 4.87 23.45 -0.62
CA ALA A 381 5.01 22.48 -1.70
C ALA A 381 4.02 22.76 -2.83
N ARG A 382 4.37 22.31 -4.03
CA ARG A 382 3.65 22.48 -5.29
C ARG A 382 3.20 21.14 -5.84
N SER A 383 2.16 21.16 -6.66
CA SER A 383 1.69 19.97 -7.37
C SER A 383 2.68 19.52 -8.44
N TYR A 384 2.56 18.27 -8.91
CA TYR A 384 3.46 17.72 -9.93
C TYR A 384 3.47 18.59 -11.19
N ALA A 385 2.30 19.01 -11.68
CA ALA A 385 2.19 19.81 -12.90
C ALA A 385 2.80 21.22 -12.77
N GLU A 386 2.90 21.77 -11.56
CA GLU A 386 3.55 23.07 -11.31
C GLU A 386 5.08 22.96 -11.28
N VAL A 387 5.61 21.80 -10.87
CA VAL A 387 7.06 21.53 -10.83
C VAL A 387 7.57 21.05 -12.19
N PHE A 388 6.82 20.15 -12.83
CA PHE A 388 7.15 19.54 -14.11
C PHE A 388 6.00 19.71 -15.10
N PRO A 389 5.77 20.94 -15.61
CA PRO A 389 4.74 21.16 -16.62
C PRO A 389 5.17 20.57 -17.96
N TYR A 390 4.22 19.96 -18.66
CA TYR A 390 4.43 19.49 -20.03
C TYR A 390 4.61 20.68 -20.96
N THR A 391 5.70 20.64 -21.74
CA THR A 391 6.05 21.67 -22.71
C THR A 391 6.16 21.08 -24.12
N PHE A 392 5.73 21.85 -25.12
CA PHE A 392 5.91 21.47 -26.53
C PHE A 392 6.14 22.70 -27.40
N SER A 393 6.79 22.50 -28.55
CA SER A 393 7.13 23.57 -29.48
C SER A 393 6.40 23.40 -30.81
N VAL A 394 5.90 24.50 -31.36
CA VAL A 394 5.35 24.56 -32.72
C VAL A 394 6.21 25.50 -33.56
N GLU A 395 6.75 24.99 -34.66
CA GLU A 395 7.42 25.83 -35.65
C GLU A 395 6.42 26.36 -36.67
N SER A 396 6.59 27.61 -37.07
CA SER A 396 5.83 28.21 -38.17
C SER A 396 6.04 27.43 -39.47
N PRO A 397 5.00 27.24 -40.31
CA PRO A 397 5.14 26.55 -41.58
C PRO A 397 6.05 27.31 -42.55
N GLY A 398 7.03 26.63 -43.16
CA GLY A 398 7.86 27.20 -44.22
C GLY A 398 9.33 26.77 -44.14
N PRO A 399 10.17 27.16 -45.12
CA PRO A 399 11.61 26.93 -45.08
C PRO A 399 12.28 27.93 -44.13
N GLN A 400 13.33 27.49 -43.41
CA GLN A 400 14.15 28.32 -42.53
C GLN A 400 14.82 29.50 -43.26
N ASN A 401 15.10 29.35 -44.55
CA ASN A 401 15.66 30.39 -45.41
C ASN A 401 14.70 30.77 -46.54
N VAL A 402 14.73 32.02 -46.98
CA VAL A 402 13.99 32.45 -48.18
C VAL A 402 14.54 31.68 -49.40
N PRO A 403 13.70 30.98 -50.19
CA PRO A 403 14.16 30.13 -51.29
C PRO A 403 15.10 30.85 -52.25
N PHE A 404 16.19 30.17 -52.63
CA PHE A 404 17.24 30.69 -53.52
C PHE A 404 18.06 31.87 -52.95
N THR A 405 17.99 32.10 -51.63
CA THR A 405 18.81 33.09 -50.91
C THR A 405 19.47 32.46 -49.68
N ASN A 406 20.39 33.20 -49.05
CA ASN A 406 20.99 32.86 -47.74
C ASN A 406 20.42 33.74 -46.62
N TRP A 407 19.23 34.31 -46.81
CA TRP A 407 18.59 35.15 -45.79
C TRP A 407 17.62 34.28 -44.99
N ASP A 408 17.70 34.43 -43.65
CA ASP A 408 16.73 33.83 -42.74
C ASP A 408 15.32 34.26 -43.12
N ASN A 409 14.39 33.33 -43.08
CA ASN A 409 13.00 33.62 -43.37
C ASN A 409 12.40 34.42 -42.20
N PRO A 410 12.01 35.69 -42.38
CA PRO A 410 11.48 36.52 -41.29
C PRO A 410 10.11 36.08 -40.79
N THR A 411 9.46 35.15 -41.49
CA THR A 411 8.22 34.50 -41.05
C THR A 411 8.47 33.17 -40.37
N GLN A 412 9.74 32.74 -40.23
CA GLN A 412 10.10 31.60 -39.41
C GLN A 412 10.06 32.05 -37.95
N PHE A 413 9.28 31.36 -37.13
CA PHE A 413 9.27 31.54 -35.68
C PHE A 413 8.96 30.20 -35.01
N ARG A 414 9.39 30.06 -33.76
CA ARG A 414 9.09 28.92 -32.90
C ARG A 414 8.26 29.44 -31.74
N THR A 415 7.16 28.79 -31.44
CA THR A 415 6.35 29.08 -30.24
C THR A 415 6.49 27.91 -29.28
N ASP A 416 6.96 28.19 -28.07
CA ASP A 416 7.08 27.23 -26.99
C ASP A 416 5.88 27.37 -26.07
N PHE A 417 5.15 26.27 -25.89
CA PHE A 417 3.96 26.20 -25.06
C PHE A 417 4.30 25.46 -23.77
N THR A 418 3.90 26.03 -22.63
CA THR A 418 3.84 25.36 -21.34
C THR A 418 2.37 25.08 -21.04
N THR A 419 2.07 23.89 -20.53
CA THR A 419 0.68 23.46 -20.27
C THR A 419 0.47 23.16 -18.79
N GLY A 420 -0.78 23.15 -18.34
CA GLY A 420 -1.15 22.73 -16.98
C GLY A 420 -1.12 21.21 -16.75
N PHE A 421 -0.60 20.42 -17.70
CA PHE A 421 -0.49 18.97 -17.60
C PHE A 421 0.89 18.56 -17.06
N PRO A 422 0.99 17.47 -16.29
CA PRO A 422 2.27 16.97 -15.82
C PRO A 422 3.09 16.33 -16.94
N ASP A 423 4.39 16.62 -17.00
CA ASP A 423 5.40 15.95 -17.82
C ASP A 423 5.96 14.71 -17.11
N GLY A 424 5.05 13.81 -16.73
CA GLY A 424 5.42 12.62 -15.97
C GLY A 424 4.24 11.96 -15.31
N ASN A 425 4.53 10.92 -14.55
CA ASN A 425 3.56 10.10 -13.86
C ASN A 425 4.11 9.69 -12.50
N ILE A 426 3.39 10.01 -11.43
CA ILE A 426 3.75 9.70 -10.03
C ILE A 426 3.93 8.21 -9.78
N ALA A 427 3.40 7.33 -10.63
CA ALA A 427 3.65 5.89 -10.50
C ALA A 427 5.07 5.49 -10.92
N ASN A 428 5.77 6.29 -11.73
CA ASN A 428 7.17 6.02 -12.03
C ASN A 428 8.07 6.47 -10.85
N ALA A 429 8.84 5.53 -10.30
CA ALA A 429 9.65 5.76 -9.10
C ALA A 429 10.66 6.92 -9.26
N ASP A 430 11.42 6.97 -10.36
CA ASP A 430 12.40 8.04 -10.61
C ASP A 430 11.74 9.41 -10.69
N GLN A 431 10.63 9.50 -11.43
CA GLN A 431 9.84 10.72 -11.60
C GLN A 431 9.19 11.20 -10.30
N ARG A 432 8.67 10.26 -9.49
CA ARG A 432 8.12 10.55 -8.15
C ARG A 432 9.21 11.03 -7.21
N TRP A 433 10.35 10.36 -7.18
CA TRP A 433 11.48 10.75 -6.35
C TRP A 433 12.01 12.13 -6.73
N GLU A 434 12.02 12.46 -8.02
CA GLU A 434 12.44 13.78 -8.49
C GLU A 434 11.52 14.91 -7.98
N LEU A 435 10.20 14.69 -7.93
CA LEU A 435 9.26 15.63 -7.29
C LEU A 435 9.60 15.83 -5.82
N ILE A 436 9.77 14.72 -5.09
CA ILE A 436 10.06 14.75 -3.65
C ILE A 436 11.36 15.52 -3.40
N ARG A 437 12.40 15.20 -4.15
CA ARG A 437 13.74 15.78 -3.99
C ARG A 437 13.80 17.27 -4.38
N GLN A 438 13.07 17.68 -5.42
CA GLN A 438 13.11 19.06 -5.90
C GLN A 438 12.14 20.00 -5.17
N ASP A 439 11.06 19.48 -4.59
CA ASP A 439 9.98 20.31 -4.06
C ASP A 439 9.47 19.87 -2.68
N THR A 440 8.85 18.69 -2.58
CA THR A 440 8.12 18.27 -1.37
C THR A 440 9.02 18.20 -0.12
N LEU A 441 10.19 17.57 -0.23
CA LEU A 441 11.11 17.41 0.89
C LEU A 441 11.78 18.75 1.26
N PRO A 442 12.31 19.56 0.32
CA PRO A 442 12.80 20.90 0.65
C PRO A 442 11.76 21.81 1.31
N ALA A 443 10.50 21.81 0.85
CA ALA A 443 9.43 22.60 1.46
C ALA A 443 9.14 22.16 2.90
N TYR A 444 9.13 20.85 3.15
CA TYR A 444 8.97 20.31 4.50
C TYR A 444 10.15 20.69 5.41
N GLN A 445 11.37 20.54 4.93
CA GLN A 445 12.58 20.89 5.67
C GLN A 445 12.66 22.38 5.99
N ASP A 446 12.24 23.24 5.04
CA ASP A 446 12.14 24.68 5.28
C ASP A 446 11.09 24.99 6.36
N LEU A 447 9.93 24.32 6.34
CA LEU A 447 8.93 24.46 7.40
C LEU A 447 9.48 24.05 8.78
N LEU A 448 10.18 22.92 8.87
CA LEU A 448 10.79 22.46 10.12
C LEU A 448 11.85 23.44 10.64
N ALA A 449 12.66 24.02 9.74
CA ALA A 449 13.73 24.94 10.10
C ALA A 449 13.21 26.35 10.46
N SER A 450 12.17 26.82 9.77
CA SER A 450 11.68 28.21 9.87
C SER A 450 10.54 28.38 10.86
N ASP A 451 9.65 27.39 11.00
CA ASP A 451 8.47 27.46 11.87
C ASP A 451 8.06 26.08 12.42
N PRO A 452 8.89 25.49 13.31
CA PRO A 452 8.61 24.17 13.89
C PRO A 452 7.34 24.15 14.75
N ASP A 453 6.94 25.27 15.35
CA ASP A 453 5.68 25.40 16.09
C ASP A 453 4.48 25.25 15.15
N ARG A 454 4.55 25.86 13.95
CA ARG A 454 3.53 25.66 12.92
C ARG A 454 3.51 24.22 12.42
N ALA A 455 4.66 23.57 12.26
CA ALA A 455 4.72 22.16 11.88
C ALA A 455 3.99 21.28 12.92
N ALA A 456 4.31 21.46 14.20
CA ALA A 456 3.66 20.75 15.30
C ALA A 456 2.15 21.05 15.36
N GLN A 457 1.74 22.29 15.11
CA GLN A 457 0.33 22.66 15.06
C GLN A 457 -0.44 21.95 13.95
N ILE A 458 0.15 21.82 12.75
CA ILE A 458 -0.46 21.12 11.62
C ILE A 458 -0.56 19.62 11.93
N ILE A 459 0.53 19.01 12.39
CA ILE A 459 0.58 17.57 12.70
C ILE A 459 -0.40 17.21 13.81
N GLY A 460 -0.49 18.05 14.85
CA GLY A 460 -1.42 17.87 15.96
C GLY A 460 -2.87 18.30 15.68
N SER A 461 -3.19 18.72 14.45
CA SER A 461 -4.55 19.11 14.07
C SER A 461 -5.38 17.91 13.58
N ASP A 462 -6.69 18.02 13.74
CA ASP A 462 -7.68 16.99 13.42
C ASP A 462 -7.51 16.43 12.00
N PHE A 463 -7.31 15.11 11.91
CA PHE A 463 -7.03 14.43 10.65
C PHE A 463 -8.21 14.53 9.67
N ASP A 464 -9.43 14.29 10.14
CA ASP A 464 -10.64 14.30 9.28
C ASP A 464 -10.86 15.69 8.66
N THR A 465 -10.67 16.75 9.45
CA THR A 465 -10.74 18.14 8.96
C THR A 465 -9.69 18.41 7.87
N ARG A 466 -8.46 17.93 8.07
CA ARG A 466 -7.39 18.08 7.06
C ARG A 466 -7.71 17.27 5.80
N VAL A 467 -8.24 16.05 5.93
CA VAL A 467 -8.67 15.25 4.79
C VAL A 467 -9.70 16.04 3.99
N ASP A 468 -10.76 16.52 4.64
CA ASP A 468 -11.82 17.26 3.95
C ASP A 468 -11.30 18.50 3.22
N GLN A 469 -10.27 19.17 3.74
CA GLN A 469 -9.61 20.29 3.07
C GLN A 469 -8.87 19.87 1.79
N TYR A 470 -8.19 18.72 1.80
CA TYR A 470 -7.35 18.26 0.69
C TYR A 470 -8.03 17.27 -0.25
N ARG A 471 -9.31 16.95 -0.02
CA ARG A 471 -10.08 16.07 -0.90
C ARG A 471 -10.15 16.62 -2.33
N PRO A 472 -9.75 15.84 -3.35
CA PRO A 472 -9.80 16.27 -4.74
C PRO A 472 -11.20 16.74 -5.17
N THR A 473 -12.27 16.10 -4.70
CA THR A 473 -13.65 16.49 -5.02
C THR A 473 -14.02 17.90 -4.54
N ASN A 474 -13.42 18.36 -3.44
CA ASN A 474 -13.62 19.71 -2.92
C ASN A 474 -12.78 20.76 -3.67
N ASN A 475 -11.76 20.31 -4.40
CA ASN A 475 -10.79 21.17 -5.09
C ASN A 475 -10.87 21.07 -6.63
N ILE A 476 -11.90 20.41 -7.19
CA ILE A 476 -12.09 20.30 -8.66
C ILE A 476 -11.94 21.65 -9.38
N PRO A 477 -12.57 22.76 -8.95
CA PRO A 477 -12.40 24.04 -9.64
C PRO A 477 -10.94 24.51 -9.69
N GLN A 478 -10.18 24.31 -8.62
CA GLN A 478 -8.77 24.72 -8.55
C GLN A 478 -7.88 23.83 -9.43
N ILE A 479 -8.13 22.51 -9.43
CA ILE A 479 -7.47 21.56 -10.33
C ILE A 479 -7.76 21.96 -11.79
N MET A 480 -9.01 22.31 -12.10
CA MET A 480 -9.41 22.76 -13.43
C MET A 480 -8.85 24.13 -13.80
N ASP A 481 -8.76 25.08 -12.86
CA ASP A 481 -8.16 26.39 -13.10
C ASP A 481 -6.66 26.24 -13.38
N ARG A 482 -5.93 25.42 -12.61
CA ARG A 482 -4.52 25.11 -12.89
C ARG A 482 -4.34 24.50 -14.27
N PHE A 483 -5.26 23.60 -14.64
CA PHE A 483 -5.30 23.01 -15.97
C PHE A 483 -5.55 24.05 -17.06
N LEU A 484 -6.57 24.92 -16.93
CA LEU A 484 -6.99 25.86 -17.99
C LEU A 484 -6.12 27.12 -18.07
N ASP A 485 -5.65 27.61 -16.94
CA ASP A 485 -4.89 28.87 -16.81
C ASP A 485 -3.37 28.62 -16.78
N GLY A 486 -2.94 27.36 -16.61
CA GLY A 486 -1.53 26.96 -16.69
C GLY A 486 -0.94 26.94 -18.10
N PHE A 487 -1.66 27.46 -19.09
CA PHE A 487 -1.16 27.59 -20.46
C PHE A 487 -0.38 28.89 -20.64
N ASP A 488 0.90 28.77 -20.96
CA ASP A 488 1.75 29.89 -21.36
C ASP A 488 2.35 29.64 -22.75
N ALA A 489 2.65 30.72 -23.48
CA ALA A 489 3.23 30.66 -24.81
C ALA A 489 4.31 31.73 -25.00
N GLU A 490 5.55 31.28 -25.25
CA GLU A 490 6.68 32.15 -25.58
C GLU A 490 6.99 32.07 -27.08
N VAL A 491 7.17 33.22 -27.74
CA VAL A 491 7.45 33.29 -29.18
C VAL A 491 8.91 33.70 -29.42
N HIS A 492 9.66 32.83 -30.09
CA HIS A 492 11.04 33.07 -30.51
C HIS A 492 11.08 33.29 -32.03
N GLN A 493 11.73 34.36 -32.47
CA GLN A 493 11.88 34.73 -33.88
C GLN A 493 13.33 34.61 -34.32
#